data_AF-A0A1I7SY35-F1
#
_entry.id   AF-A0A1I7SY35-F1
#
_cell.length_a   1.000
_cell.length_b   1.000
_cell.length_c   1.000
_cell.angle_alpha   90.00
_cell.angle_beta   90.00
_cell.angle_gamma   90.00
#
_symmetry.space_group_name_H-M   'P 1'
#
loop_
_entity.id
_entity.type
_entity.pdbx_description
1 polymer ?
#
loop_
_entity_poly.entity_id
_entity_poly.type
_entity_poly.pdbx_seq_one_letter_code
_entity_poly.pdbx_strand_id
1 'polypeptide(L)'
;MSEPLDAASFVAAGPDQIDVTPEIDELGELRRAGAPRRLDVSPEAPWRQGYPYDVKLSRSAYEREKRKLQIELLKLQAWVKESGQKIVLLFEGRDAAGKGGAIKRFMEHLNPRGARVVALEIPTDRERSQWYFQRYVQHLPSGGEIV
;
A
#
# COMPACT_ATOMS: atom_id res chain seq x y z
N MET A 1 3.43 23.73 -30.64
CA MET A 1 2.05 24.10 -30.25
C MET A 1 1.34 22.82 -29.87
N SER A 2 1.19 22.53 -28.59
CA SER A 2 0.45 21.38 -28.08
C SER A 2 -0.76 21.90 -27.32
N GLU A 3 -1.96 21.54 -27.77
CA GLU A 3 -3.22 21.86 -27.09
C GLU A 3 -3.30 21.17 -25.71
N PRO A 4 -3.96 21.78 -24.72
CA PRO A 4 -4.20 21.15 -23.44
C PRO A 4 -5.39 20.17 -23.56
N LEU A 5 -5.20 18.93 -23.11
CA LEU A 5 -6.27 17.94 -23.04
C LEU A 5 -7.24 18.26 -21.90
N ASP A 6 -8.52 18.23 -22.24
CA ASP A 6 -9.69 18.46 -21.39
C ASP A 6 -9.77 17.42 -20.25
N ALA A 7 -10.03 17.90 -19.03
CA ALA A 7 -10.09 17.11 -17.80
C ALA A 7 -11.37 16.28 -17.65
N ALA A 8 -12.16 16.12 -18.73
CA ALA A 8 -13.56 15.70 -18.64
C ALA A 8 -13.88 14.25 -19.03
N SER A 9 -12.93 13.38 -19.39
CA SER A 9 -13.27 11.98 -19.74
C SER A 9 -12.51 10.94 -18.90
N PHE A 10 -12.79 10.93 -17.60
CA PHE A 10 -12.53 9.77 -16.75
C PHE A 10 -13.59 8.69 -17.04
N VAL A 11 -13.19 7.59 -17.65
CA VAL A 11 -14.04 6.40 -17.83
C VAL A 11 -13.63 5.36 -16.80
N ALA A 12 -14.53 5.05 -15.87
CA ALA A 12 -14.31 4.03 -14.84
C ALA A 12 -14.13 2.64 -15.48
N ALA A 13 -13.13 1.88 -15.02
CA ALA A 13 -12.96 0.49 -15.40
C ALA A 13 -14.17 -0.36 -14.97
N GLY A 14 -14.65 -1.22 -15.86
CA GLY A 14 -15.76 -2.13 -15.61
C GLY A 14 -15.41 -3.20 -14.55
N PRO A 15 -16.41 -3.72 -13.81
CA PRO A 15 -16.23 -4.71 -12.75
C PRO A 15 -15.58 -6.04 -13.19
N ASP A 16 -15.45 -6.25 -14.49
CA ASP A 16 -14.98 -7.43 -15.21
C ASP A 16 -13.49 -7.35 -15.64
N GLN A 17 -12.82 -6.22 -15.41
CA GLN A 17 -11.38 -6.05 -15.70
C GLN A 17 -10.45 -6.35 -14.51
N ILE A 18 -11.00 -6.68 -13.34
CA ILE A 18 -10.25 -6.92 -12.10
C ILE A 18 -10.35 -8.42 -11.79
N ASP A 19 -9.20 -9.11 -11.69
CA ASP A 19 -9.15 -10.49 -11.21
C ASP A 19 -9.49 -10.51 -9.72
N VAL A 20 -10.71 -10.95 -9.40
CA VAL A 20 -11.27 -10.98 -8.03
C VAL A 20 -11.11 -12.35 -7.35
N THR A 21 -10.39 -13.28 -7.98
CA THR A 21 -10.20 -14.65 -7.48
C THR A 21 -9.53 -14.69 -6.10
N PRO A 22 -8.46 -13.90 -5.84
CA PRO A 22 -7.85 -13.82 -4.50
C PRO A 22 -8.83 -13.35 -3.42
N GLU A 23 -9.75 -12.43 -3.75
CA GLU A 23 -10.73 -11.87 -2.83
C GLU A 23 -11.85 -12.85 -2.48
N ILE A 24 -12.23 -13.71 -3.42
CA ILE A 24 -13.21 -14.79 -3.19
C ILE A 24 -12.63 -15.80 -2.19
N ASP A 25 -11.34 -16.14 -2.34
CA ASP A 25 -10.65 -17.05 -1.43
C ASP A 25 -10.48 -16.44 -0.04
N GLU A 26 -10.10 -15.16 0.06
CA GLU A 26 -9.95 -14.44 1.34
C GLU A 26 -11.31 -14.28 2.06
N LEU A 27 -12.40 -14.03 1.33
CA LEU A 27 -13.78 -14.04 1.85
C LEU A 27 -14.23 -15.44 2.29
N GLY A 28 -13.82 -16.48 1.57
CA GLY A 28 -14.03 -17.87 1.93
C GLY A 28 -13.30 -18.26 3.22
N GLU A 29 -12.11 -17.73 3.46
CA GLU A 29 -11.39 -17.89 4.72
C GLU A 29 -12.03 -17.12 5.87
N LEU A 30 -12.56 -15.91 5.64
CA LEU A 30 -13.28 -15.13 6.65
C LEU A 30 -14.55 -15.84 7.14
N ARG A 31 -15.26 -16.55 6.25
CA ARG A 31 -16.42 -17.39 6.61
C ARG A 31 -16.03 -18.66 7.39
N ARG A 32 -14.85 -19.22 7.11
CA ARG A 32 -14.33 -20.42 7.79
C ARG A 32 -13.68 -20.12 9.15
N ALA A 33 -13.19 -18.91 9.38
CA ALA A 33 -12.63 -18.45 10.65
C ALA A 33 -13.73 -18.14 11.69
N GLY A 34 -14.61 -19.10 11.96
CA GLY A 34 -15.63 -19.06 13.00
C GLY A 34 -15.04 -19.25 14.40
N ALA A 35 -14.25 -18.29 14.88
CA ALA A 35 -14.06 -18.02 16.30
C ALA A 35 -13.41 -16.62 16.44
N PRO A 36 -14.06 -15.65 17.10
CA PRO A 36 -13.38 -14.39 17.39
C PRO A 36 -12.20 -14.70 18.30
N ARG A 37 -10.97 -14.46 17.83
CA ARG A 37 -9.80 -14.31 18.71
C ARG A 37 -10.23 -13.29 19.76
N ARG A 38 -10.27 -13.71 21.03
CA ARG A 38 -10.62 -12.88 22.18
C ARG A 38 -9.89 -11.54 22.00
N LEU A 39 -10.64 -10.47 21.71
CA LEU A 39 -10.05 -9.14 21.67
C LEU A 39 -9.43 -8.95 23.04
N ASP A 40 -8.12 -8.74 23.09
CA ASP A 40 -7.44 -8.44 24.34
C ASP A 40 -7.87 -7.03 24.76
N VAL A 41 -9.03 -6.98 25.43
CA VAL A 41 -9.66 -5.78 25.99
C VAL A 41 -9.04 -5.42 27.33
N SER A 42 -7.91 -6.05 27.71
CA SER A 42 -7.19 -5.69 28.93
C SER A 42 -6.86 -4.19 28.91
N PRO A 43 -7.19 -3.45 29.98
CA PRO A 43 -6.79 -2.05 30.12
C PRO A 43 -5.28 -1.83 29.99
N GLU A 44 -4.49 -2.87 30.28
CA GLU A 44 -3.02 -2.85 30.25
C GLU A 44 -2.43 -3.27 28.91
N ALA A 45 -3.27 -3.55 27.91
CA ALA A 45 -2.78 -4.04 26.64
C ALA A 45 -1.83 -2.99 25.99
N PRO A 46 -0.64 -3.40 25.47
CA PRO A 46 0.40 -2.47 25.01
C PRO A 46 -0.06 -1.45 23.97
N TRP A 47 -1.07 -1.81 23.17
CA TRP A 47 -1.63 -0.97 22.11
C TRP A 47 -2.52 0.17 22.62
N ARG A 48 -2.90 0.19 23.92
CA ARG A 48 -3.72 1.26 24.51
C ARG A 48 -2.89 2.49 24.91
N GLN A 49 -1.57 2.37 24.99
CA GLN A 49 -0.71 3.49 25.38
C GLN A 49 -0.79 4.64 24.35
N GLY A 50 -1.50 5.71 24.70
CA GLY A 50 -1.70 6.87 23.82
C GLY A 50 -2.61 6.64 22.61
N TYR A 51 -3.38 5.55 22.58
CA TYR A 51 -4.29 5.23 21.48
C TYR A 51 -5.68 5.84 21.76
N PRO A 52 -6.27 6.61 20.82
CA PRO A 52 -7.48 7.40 21.09
C PRO A 52 -8.79 6.59 21.08
N TYR A 53 -8.73 5.28 20.83
CA TYR A 53 -9.93 4.42 20.71
C TYR A 53 -9.93 3.29 21.73
N ASP A 54 -11.10 3.01 22.30
CA ASP A 54 -11.28 1.95 23.30
C ASP A 54 -11.15 0.53 22.73
N VAL A 55 -11.42 0.38 21.44
CA VAL A 55 -11.44 -0.90 20.73
C VAL A 55 -10.67 -0.81 19.43
N LYS A 56 -9.99 -1.91 19.08
CA LYS A 56 -9.38 -2.06 17.76
C LYS A 56 -10.46 -2.19 16.70
N LEU A 57 -10.14 -1.74 15.48
CA LEU A 57 -10.96 -1.99 14.31
C LEU A 57 -11.23 -3.49 14.14
N SER A 58 -12.51 -3.87 14.03
CA SER A 58 -12.87 -5.26 13.84
C SER A 58 -12.33 -5.77 12.50
N ARG A 59 -11.97 -7.06 12.44
CA ARG A 59 -11.43 -7.65 11.21
C ARG A 59 -12.38 -7.50 10.02
N SER A 60 -13.68 -7.72 10.21
CA SER A 60 -14.67 -7.57 9.14
C SER A 60 -14.81 -6.12 8.63
N ALA A 61 -14.67 -5.13 9.51
CA ALA A 61 -14.66 -3.73 9.11
C ALA A 61 -13.37 -3.37 8.37
N TYR A 62 -12.22 -3.83 8.88
CA TYR A 62 -10.93 -3.67 8.26
C TYR A 62 -10.89 -4.24 6.84
N GLU A 63 -11.27 -5.51 6.64
CA GLU A 63 -11.16 -6.16 5.32
C GLU A 63 -12.09 -5.51 4.28
N ARG A 64 -13.29 -5.09 4.71
CA ARG A 64 -14.22 -4.37 3.83
C ARG A 64 -13.65 -3.04 3.36
N GLU A 65 -13.03 -2.28 4.26
CA GLU A 65 -12.47 -0.97 3.91
C GLU A 65 -11.15 -1.09 3.14
N LYS A 66 -10.29 -2.05 3.54
CA LYS A 66 -9.07 -2.44 2.82
C LYS A 66 -9.37 -2.67 1.34
N ARG A 67 -10.40 -3.49 1.05
CA ARG A 67 -10.80 -3.81 -0.33
C ARG A 67 -11.17 -2.57 -1.14
N LYS A 68 -11.98 -1.66 -0.57
CA LYS A 68 -12.36 -0.42 -1.27
C LYS A 68 -11.13 0.42 -1.60
N LEU A 69 -10.24 0.60 -0.63
CA LEU A 69 -9.01 1.36 -0.84
C LEU A 69 -8.08 0.70 -1.87
N GLN A 70 -7.99 -0.63 -1.89
CA GLN A 70 -7.21 -1.36 -2.89
C GLN A 70 -7.77 -1.18 -4.32
N ILE A 71 -9.09 -1.08 -4.49
CA ILE A 71 -9.70 -0.73 -5.79
C ILE A 71 -9.30 0.70 -6.19
N GLU A 72 -9.31 1.65 -5.26
CA GLU A 72 -8.85 3.02 -5.55
C GLU A 72 -7.35 3.09 -5.85
N LEU A 73 -6.52 2.22 -5.25
CA LEU A 73 -5.10 2.12 -5.57
C LEU A 73 -4.85 1.63 -7.01
N LEU A 74 -5.67 0.72 -7.53
CA LEU A 74 -5.60 0.31 -8.93
C LEU A 74 -5.89 1.47 -9.88
N LYS A 75 -6.91 2.28 -9.55
CA LYS A 75 -7.24 3.50 -10.32
C LYS A 75 -6.11 4.52 -10.25
N LEU A 76 -5.52 4.73 -9.07
CA LEU A 76 -4.34 5.57 -8.90
C LEU A 76 -3.20 5.09 -9.78
N GLN A 77 -2.91 3.78 -9.81
CA GLN A 77 -1.84 3.23 -10.64
C GLN A 77 -2.09 3.45 -12.14
N ALA A 78 -3.32 3.24 -12.61
CA ALA A 78 -3.69 3.52 -13.99
C ALA A 78 -3.47 5.00 -14.33
N TRP A 79 -3.95 5.90 -13.47
CA TRP A 79 -3.77 7.35 -13.64
C TRP A 79 -2.30 7.77 -13.63
N VAL A 80 -1.48 7.23 -12.72
CA VAL A 80 -0.03 7.52 -12.66
C VAL A 80 0.62 7.15 -13.98
N LYS A 81 0.30 5.98 -14.53
CA LYS A 81 0.81 5.51 -15.81
C LYS A 81 0.39 6.40 -16.97
N GLU A 82 -0.88 6.78 -17.06
CA GLU A 82 -1.42 7.61 -18.14
C GLU A 82 -0.88 9.05 -18.09
N SER A 83 -0.80 9.63 -16.90
CA SER A 83 -0.33 11.00 -16.68
C SER A 83 1.20 11.14 -16.67
N GLY A 84 1.94 10.03 -16.56
CA GLY A 84 3.39 10.04 -16.43
C GLY A 84 3.89 10.60 -15.09
N GLN A 85 3.03 10.68 -14.08
CA GLN A 85 3.41 11.17 -12.75
C GLN A 85 4.42 10.25 -12.07
N LYS A 86 5.18 10.81 -11.13
CA LYS A 86 6.26 10.13 -10.42
C LYS A 86 5.95 10.17 -8.93
N ILE A 87 5.67 9.02 -8.33
CA ILE A 87 5.26 8.95 -6.92
C ILE A 87 6.35 8.23 -6.11
N VAL A 88 6.74 8.86 -5.00
CA VAL A 88 7.60 8.25 -3.96
C VAL A 88 6.81 8.18 -2.66
N LEU A 89 6.77 7.00 -2.06
CA LEU A 89 6.13 6.72 -0.76
C LEU A 89 7.21 6.29 0.24
N LEU A 90 7.57 7.20 1.15
CA LEU A 90 8.55 6.91 2.20
C LEU A 90 7.87 6.38 3.46
N PHE A 91 8.27 5.18 3.90
CA PHE A 91 7.76 4.55 5.12
C PHE A 91 8.78 4.63 6.25
N GLU A 92 8.56 5.56 7.18
CA GLU A 92 9.37 5.73 8.39
C GLU A 92 8.60 5.42 9.67
N GLY A 93 9.33 5.10 10.74
CA GLY A 93 8.72 4.78 12.04
C GLY A 93 9.52 3.78 12.86
N ARG A 94 9.11 3.63 14.12
CA ARG A 94 9.75 2.77 15.13
C ARG A 94 9.78 1.30 14.68
N ASP A 95 10.72 0.56 15.25
CA ASP A 95 10.75 -0.89 15.10
C ASP A 95 9.43 -1.51 15.57
N ALA A 96 8.96 -2.53 14.84
CA ALA A 96 7.68 -3.19 15.04
C ALA A 96 6.41 -2.29 14.94
N ALA A 97 6.52 -1.06 14.41
CA ALA A 97 5.35 -0.19 14.19
C ALA A 97 4.38 -0.69 13.09
N GLY A 98 4.77 -1.70 12.31
CA GLY A 98 3.92 -2.31 11.28
C GLY A 98 4.15 -1.82 9.85
N LYS A 99 5.28 -1.14 9.57
CA LYS A 99 5.64 -0.62 8.23
C LYS A 99 5.54 -1.68 7.13
N GLY A 100 6.14 -2.85 7.35
CA GLY A 100 6.11 -3.95 6.38
C GLY A 100 4.70 -4.50 6.11
N GLY A 101 3.83 -4.50 7.13
CA GLY A 101 2.43 -4.87 6.98
C GLY A 101 1.66 -3.86 6.11
N ALA A 102 1.87 -2.56 6.35
CA ALA A 102 1.27 -1.51 5.53
C ALA A 102 1.73 -1.58 4.07
N ILE A 103 3.03 -1.72 3.82
CA ILE A 103 3.60 -1.87 2.47
C ILE A 103 3.00 -3.10 1.77
N LYS A 104 2.93 -4.24 2.47
CA LYS A 104 2.36 -5.47 1.92
C LYS A 104 0.91 -5.28 1.45
N ARG A 105 0.08 -4.59 2.23
CA ARG A 105 -1.34 -4.35 1.89
C ARG A 105 -1.52 -3.31 0.80
N PHE A 106 -0.63 -2.34 0.72
CA PHE A 106 -0.58 -1.37 -0.37
C PHE A 106 -0.23 -2.03 -1.70
N MET A 107 0.77 -2.92 -1.70
CA MET A 107 1.29 -3.57 -2.90
C MET A 107 0.49 -4.81 -3.36
N GLU A 108 -0.39 -5.34 -2.51
CA GLU A 108 -1.04 -6.65 -2.66
C GLU A 108 -1.67 -6.88 -4.04
N HIS A 109 -2.32 -5.87 -4.61
CA HIS A 109 -3.02 -5.96 -5.90
C HIS A 109 -2.42 -5.05 -6.98
N LEU A 110 -1.36 -4.30 -6.68
CA LEU A 110 -0.76 -3.40 -7.67
C LEU A 110 0.09 -4.17 -8.68
N ASN A 111 0.10 -3.71 -9.94
CA ASN A 111 0.96 -4.29 -10.96
C ASN A 111 2.44 -3.99 -10.64
N PRO A 112 3.30 -5.00 -10.47
CA PRO A 112 4.69 -4.81 -10.07
C PRO A 112 5.55 -4.07 -11.11
N ARG A 113 5.07 -3.93 -12.36
CA ARG A 113 5.79 -3.20 -13.42
C ARG A 113 5.72 -1.68 -13.26
N GLY A 114 4.72 -1.16 -12.55
CA GLY A 114 4.54 0.28 -12.31
C GLY A 114 4.58 0.66 -10.84
N ALA A 115 4.70 -0.32 -9.93
CA ALA A 115 4.83 -0.10 -8.50
C ALA A 115 5.88 -1.07 -7.95
N ARG A 116 6.93 -0.57 -7.29
CA ARG A 116 7.99 -1.41 -6.72
C ARG A 116 8.36 -0.97 -5.33
N VAL A 117 8.75 -1.94 -4.49
CA VAL A 117 9.24 -1.67 -3.13
C VAL A 117 10.75 -1.65 -3.13
N VAL A 118 11.34 -0.68 -2.44
CA VAL A 118 12.78 -0.60 -2.22
C VAL A 118 13.06 -0.84 -0.74
N ALA A 119 13.77 -1.93 -0.45
CA ALA A 119 14.25 -2.25 0.88
C ALA A 119 15.78 -2.27 0.85
N LEU A 120 16.41 -1.16 1.26
CA LEU A 120 17.86 -1.05 1.28
C LEU A 120 18.46 -1.75 2.50
N GLU A 121 19.50 -2.53 2.27
CA GLU A 121 20.34 -3.09 3.34
C GLU A 121 21.33 -2.05 3.88
N ILE A 122 22.06 -2.47 4.92
CA ILE A 122 23.19 -1.72 5.47
C ILE A 122 24.14 -1.34 4.32
N PRO A 123 24.56 -0.05 4.21
CA PRO A 123 25.39 0.39 3.11
C PRO A 123 26.75 -0.32 3.13
N THR A 124 27.18 -0.75 1.94
CA THR A 124 28.50 -1.33 1.68
C THR A 124 29.62 -0.29 1.89
N ASP A 125 30.87 -0.75 2.01
CA ASP A 125 32.03 0.16 2.18
C ASP A 125 32.15 1.19 1.04
N ARG A 126 31.79 0.76 -0.18
CA ARG A 126 31.75 1.66 -1.33
C ARG A 126 30.62 2.68 -1.22
N GLU A 127 29.42 2.29 -0.81
CA GLU A 127 28.31 3.24 -0.61
C GLU A 127 28.57 4.20 0.56
N ARG A 128 29.27 3.76 1.61
CA ARG A 128 29.67 4.59 2.76
C ARG A 128 30.65 5.70 2.39
N SER A 129 31.45 5.48 1.35
CA SER A 129 32.41 6.46 0.81
C SER A 129 31.83 7.31 -0.33
N GLN A 130 30.62 6.98 -0.81
CA GLN A 130 29.89 7.79 -1.78
C GLN A 130 29.13 8.92 -1.06
N TRP A 131 28.60 9.85 -1.87
CA TRP A 131 27.67 10.83 -1.36
C TRP A 131 26.40 10.15 -0.85
N TYR A 132 25.93 10.51 0.35
CA TYR A 132 24.85 9.82 1.06
C TYR A 132 23.59 9.55 0.21
N PHE A 133 23.17 10.54 -0.59
CA PHE A 133 21.96 10.43 -1.41
C PHE A 133 22.14 9.58 -2.68
N GLN A 134 23.38 9.30 -3.08
CA GLN A 134 23.69 8.63 -4.34
C GLN A 134 23.04 7.25 -4.45
N ARG A 135 23.00 6.47 -3.35
CA ARG A 135 22.34 5.16 -3.33
C ARG A 135 20.82 5.25 -3.46
N TYR A 136 20.20 6.33 -2.95
CA TYR A 136 18.75 6.50 -2.98
C TYR A 136 18.26 7.03 -4.33
N VAL A 137 19.01 7.94 -4.96
CA VAL A 137 18.64 8.54 -6.25
C VAL A 137 18.49 7.50 -7.35
N GLN A 138 19.27 6.41 -7.29
CA GLN A 138 19.17 5.27 -8.22
C GLN A 138 17.82 4.56 -8.17
N HIS A 139 17.07 4.75 -7.09
CA HIS A 139 15.78 4.13 -6.87
C HIS A 139 14.60 5.06 -7.11
N LEU A 140 14.80 6.33 -7.45
CA LEU A 140 13.69 7.24 -7.73
C LEU A 140 12.86 6.79 -8.94
N PRO A 141 11.55 7.08 -8.96
CA PRO A 141 10.64 6.69 -10.02
C PRO A 141 10.97 7.40 -11.35
N SER A 142 10.83 6.66 -12.43
CA SER A 142 10.61 7.21 -13.77
C SER A 142 9.13 7.57 -13.97
N GLY A 143 8.79 8.27 -15.05
CA GLY A 143 7.40 8.65 -15.34
C GLY A 143 6.48 7.43 -15.38
N GLY A 144 5.37 7.50 -14.65
CA GLY A 144 4.42 6.38 -14.55
C GLY A 144 4.76 5.35 -13.47
N GLU A 145 5.79 5.59 -12.65
CA GLU A 145 6.20 4.69 -11.57
C GLU A 145 5.80 5.20 -10.18
N ILE A 146 5.46 4.23 -9.33
CA ILE A 146 5.29 4.37 -7.89
C ILE A 146 6.43 3.59 -7.21
N VAL A 147 7.14 4.25 -6.29
CA VAL A 147 8.25 3.65 -5.53
C VAL A 147 8.04 3.84 -4.03
#